data_AF-A0A0M3AW51-F1
#
_entry.id   AF-A0A0M3AW51-F1
#
_cell.length_a   1.000
_cell.length_b   1.000
_cell.length_c   1.000
_cell.angle_alpha   90.00
_cell.angle_beta   90.00
_cell.angle_gamma   90.00
#
_symmetry.space_group_name_H-M   'P 1'
#
loop_
_entity.id
_entity.type
_entity.pdbx_description
1 polymer ?
#
loop_
_entity_poly.entity_id
_entity_poly.type
_entity_poly.pdbx_seq_one_letter_code
_entity_poly.pdbx_strand_id
1 'polypeptide(L)'
;MRMKRLLFLLAFCPIAAHAASVPAPASCAGAGPLAEPWTSWTQSGAATGGGTVSTAPRLILGKPVTASLRPGVQVQFAVPPGKTAPKSFAGLFTLALKDPARVGIALSEGAWVDVATGASALSSVDHGHGPDCSGIRKIVWFDLPPGLHTVQVAGSPKSVIRIMAADARANQPNPR
;
A
#
# COMPACT_ATOMS: atom_id res chain seq x y z
N MET A 1 75.50 -25.31 15.82
CA MET A 1 74.29 -25.65 15.03
C MET A 1 73.79 -24.38 14.34
N ARG A 2 73.48 -24.45 13.02
CA ARG A 2 73.18 -23.31 12.14
C ARG A 2 71.74 -22.81 12.31
N MET A 3 71.57 -21.51 12.56
CA MET A 3 70.29 -20.79 12.58
C MET A 3 69.87 -20.45 11.14
N LYS A 4 68.76 -21.00 10.65
CA LYS A 4 68.24 -20.77 9.29
C LYS A 4 67.34 -19.53 9.27
N ARG A 5 67.76 -18.50 8.53
CA ARG A 5 66.94 -17.33 8.16
C ARG A 5 65.88 -17.76 7.14
N LEU A 6 64.60 -17.59 7.45
CA LEU A 6 63.50 -17.74 6.50
C LEU A 6 63.10 -16.35 5.96
N LEU A 7 63.30 -16.13 4.66
CA LEU A 7 62.75 -15.00 3.92
C LEU A 7 61.27 -15.24 3.66
N PHE A 8 60.40 -14.30 4.04
CA PHE A 8 59.00 -14.25 3.64
C PHE A 8 58.86 -13.44 2.34
N LEU A 9 58.44 -14.10 1.26
CA LEU A 9 58.03 -13.48 0.00
C LEU A 9 56.55 -13.08 0.08
N LEU A 10 56.26 -11.78 0.03
CA LEU A 10 54.91 -11.22 -0.08
C LEU A 10 54.43 -11.37 -1.53
N ALA A 11 53.48 -12.27 -1.76
CA ALA A 11 52.80 -12.44 -3.05
C ALA A 11 51.68 -11.39 -3.18
N PHE A 12 51.77 -10.54 -4.22
CA PHE A 12 50.79 -9.52 -4.56
C PHE A 12 49.64 -10.16 -5.35
N CYS A 13 48.43 -10.18 -4.78
CA CYS A 13 47.24 -10.74 -5.43
C CYS A 13 46.42 -9.63 -6.10
N PRO A 14 46.17 -9.65 -7.43
CA PRO A 14 45.39 -8.62 -8.10
C PRO A 14 43.90 -8.74 -7.75
N ILE A 15 43.31 -7.65 -7.28
CA ILE A 15 41.87 -7.54 -6.98
C ILE A 15 41.12 -7.39 -8.31
N ALA A 16 40.41 -8.45 -8.73
CA ALA A 16 39.49 -8.38 -9.86
C ALA A 16 38.23 -7.60 -9.47
N ALA A 17 38.03 -6.43 -10.08
CA ALA A 17 36.82 -5.64 -9.93
C ALA A 17 35.62 -6.38 -10.54
N HIS A 18 34.77 -6.94 -9.68
CA HIS A 18 33.49 -7.51 -10.09
C HIS A 18 32.50 -6.37 -10.29
N ALA A 19 32.19 -6.04 -11.55
CA ALA A 19 31.06 -5.19 -11.87
C ALA A 19 29.78 -5.96 -11.53
N ALA A 20 29.08 -5.54 -10.48
CA ALA A 20 27.76 -6.07 -10.16
C ALA A 20 26.78 -5.68 -11.28
N SER A 21 26.20 -6.67 -11.95
CA SER A 21 25.12 -6.46 -12.90
C SER A 21 23.88 -5.95 -12.15
N VAL A 22 23.43 -4.75 -12.49
CA VAL A 22 22.13 -4.24 -12.04
C VAL A 22 21.05 -5.06 -12.76
N PRO A 23 20.15 -5.76 -12.06
CA PRO A 23 19.09 -6.51 -12.71
C PRO A 23 18.23 -5.57 -13.56
N ALA A 24 17.96 -5.97 -14.80
CA ALA A 24 17.04 -5.24 -15.67
C ALA A 24 15.65 -5.18 -15.03
N PRO A 25 14.87 -4.10 -15.24
CA PRO A 25 13.50 -4.03 -14.75
C PRO A 25 12.71 -5.21 -15.32
N ALA A 26 12.00 -5.94 -14.44
CA ALA A 26 11.14 -7.03 -14.85
C ALA A 26 10.14 -6.53 -15.90
N SER A 27 10.15 -7.15 -17.09
CA SER A 27 9.20 -6.81 -18.14
C SER A 27 7.79 -7.18 -17.67
N CYS A 28 6.90 -6.20 -17.63
CA CYS A 28 5.48 -6.43 -17.31
C CYS A 28 4.67 -6.89 -18.53
N ALA A 29 5.33 -7.13 -19.68
CA ALA A 29 4.65 -7.59 -20.89
C ALA A 29 4.06 -8.99 -20.68
N GLY A 30 2.75 -9.13 -20.91
CA GLY A 30 2.04 -10.40 -20.78
C GLY A 30 1.61 -10.78 -19.36
N ALA A 31 1.66 -9.85 -18.39
CA ALA A 31 1.09 -10.09 -17.08
C ALA A 31 -0.39 -10.51 -17.19
N GLY A 32 -0.74 -11.63 -16.56
CA GLY A 32 -2.11 -12.15 -16.53
C GLY A 32 -3.06 -11.28 -15.70
N PRO A 33 -4.37 -11.62 -15.69
CA PRO A 33 -5.32 -10.94 -14.82
C PRO A 33 -4.93 -11.10 -13.35
N LEU A 34 -5.23 -10.09 -12.54
CA LEU A 34 -5.01 -10.15 -11.11
C LEU A 34 -5.93 -11.18 -10.46
N ALA A 35 -5.39 -11.94 -9.52
CA ALA A 35 -6.18 -12.86 -8.71
C ALA A 35 -7.10 -12.11 -7.73
N GLU A 36 -8.06 -12.82 -7.17
CA GLU A 36 -8.85 -12.29 -6.04
C GLU A 36 -7.93 -11.91 -4.86
N PRO A 37 -8.25 -10.85 -4.11
CA PRO A 37 -9.45 -10.02 -4.24
C PRO A 37 -9.28 -8.79 -5.16
N TRP A 38 -8.29 -8.81 -6.07
CA TRP A 38 -7.83 -7.66 -6.85
C TRP A 38 -8.26 -7.67 -8.32
N THR A 39 -9.10 -8.63 -8.73
CA THR A 39 -9.57 -8.82 -10.12
C THR A 39 -10.11 -7.53 -10.75
N SER A 40 -10.78 -6.70 -9.94
CA SER A 40 -11.41 -5.46 -10.40
C SER A 40 -10.51 -4.23 -10.33
N TRP A 41 -9.26 -4.33 -9.87
CA TRP A 41 -8.37 -3.18 -9.63
C TRP A 41 -8.22 -2.23 -10.82
N THR A 42 -8.17 -2.75 -12.04
CA THR A 42 -7.99 -1.93 -13.25
C THR A 42 -9.28 -1.27 -13.74
N GLN A 43 -10.43 -1.57 -13.12
CA GLN A 43 -11.70 -0.96 -13.47
C GLN A 43 -11.69 0.56 -13.21
N SER A 44 -12.61 1.24 -13.90
CA SER A 44 -12.74 2.69 -13.85
C SER A 44 -13.73 3.12 -12.79
N GLY A 45 -13.44 4.25 -12.14
CA GLY A 45 -14.26 4.93 -11.16
C GLY A 45 -13.56 6.23 -10.80
N ALA A 46 -14.31 7.25 -10.41
CA ALA A 46 -13.75 8.54 -10.03
C ALA A 46 -14.37 9.01 -8.70
N ALA A 47 -13.54 9.61 -7.86
CA ALA A 47 -13.98 10.22 -6.60
C ALA A 47 -13.05 11.39 -6.22
N THR A 48 -13.54 12.26 -5.35
CA THR A 48 -12.69 13.28 -4.71
C THR A 48 -12.62 12.96 -3.23
N GLY A 49 -11.42 12.74 -2.71
CA GLY A 49 -11.19 12.47 -1.29
C GLY A 49 -11.76 13.60 -0.41
N GLY A 50 -12.42 13.22 0.68
CA GLY A 50 -13.00 14.16 1.63
C GLY A 50 -11.91 14.97 2.34
N GLY A 51 -12.19 16.25 2.61
CA GLY A 51 -11.40 17.05 3.54
C GLY A 51 -11.81 16.80 5.00
N THR A 52 -13.07 16.38 5.19
CA THR A 52 -13.68 15.99 6.48
C THR A 52 -14.35 14.64 6.33
N VAL A 53 -14.68 13.99 7.45
CA VAL A 53 -15.48 12.75 7.44
C VAL A 53 -16.84 12.96 6.76
N SER A 54 -17.48 14.11 6.94
CA SER A 54 -18.78 14.42 6.33
C SER A 54 -18.75 14.60 4.81
N THR A 55 -17.57 14.85 4.24
CA THR A 55 -17.38 15.01 2.79
C THR A 55 -16.69 13.81 2.14
N ALA A 56 -16.42 12.75 2.92
CA ALA A 56 -15.69 11.59 2.48
C ALA A 56 -16.56 10.69 1.58
N PRO A 57 -16.17 10.47 0.30
CA PRO A 57 -16.90 9.56 -0.58
C PRO A 57 -16.82 8.12 -0.09
N ARG A 58 -17.82 7.33 -0.47
CA ARG A 58 -17.90 5.91 -0.11
C ARG A 58 -16.99 5.06 -0.99
N LEU A 59 -16.16 4.23 -0.37
CA LEU A 59 -15.58 3.04 -0.98
C LEU A 59 -16.59 1.90 -0.92
N ILE A 60 -16.74 1.23 -2.06
CA ILE A 60 -17.53 0.00 -2.18
C ILE A 60 -16.53 -1.14 -2.36
N LEU A 61 -16.70 -2.22 -1.58
CA LEU A 61 -15.82 -3.38 -1.67
C LEU A 61 -15.72 -3.88 -3.12
N GLY A 62 -14.49 -4.11 -3.58
CA GLY A 62 -14.19 -4.60 -4.93
C GLY A 62 -14.38 -3.56 -6.05
N LYS A 63 -14.77 -2.31 -5.75
CA LYS A 63 -14.89 -1.25 -6.76
C LYS A 63 -13.78 -0.21 -6.58
N PRO A 64 -12.76 -0.17 -7.46
CA PRO A 64 -11.72 0.84 -7.35
C PRO A 64 -12.26 2.21 -7.75
N VAL A 65 -11.60 3.25 -7.24
CA VAL A 65 -11.75 4.61 -7.75
C VAL A 65 -10.38 5.24 -7.98
N THR A 66 -10.26 5.99 -9.06
CA THR A 66 -9.21 7.00 -9.21
C THR A 66 -9.64 8.23 -8.43
N ALA A 67 -9.01 8.44 -7.29
CA ALA A 67 -9.33 9.50 -6.36
C ALA A 67 -8.42 10.72 -6.54
N SER A 68 -9.03 11.90 -6.70
CA SER A 68 -8.36 13.19 -6.53
C SER A 68 -8.24 13.50 -5.03
N LEU A 69 -7.02 13.69 -4.57
CA LEU A 69 -6.66 14.04 -3.20
C LEU A 69 -6.47 15.55 -3.02
N ARG A 70 -6.41 15.98 -1.77
CA ARG A 70 -6.22 17.39 -1.36
C ARG A 70 -4.83 17.57 -0.78
N PRO A 71 -4.27 18.80 -0.75
CA PRO A 71 -3.10 19.08 0.08
C PRO A 71 -3.34 18.59 1.51
N GLY A 72 -2.38 17.86 2.08
CA GLY A 72 -2.57 17.15 3.35
C GLY A 72 -2.97 18.06 4.51
N VAL A 73 -2.50 19.32 4.48
CA VAL A 73 -2.83 20.37 5.45
C VAL A 73 -4.30 20.82 5.39
N GLN A 74 -5.06 20.44 4.35
CA GLN A 74 -6.47 20.76 4.19
C GLN A 74 -7.41 19.62 4.62
N VAL A 75 -6.86 18.54 5.20
CA VAL A 75 -7.63 17.38 5.63
C VAL A 75 -7.72 17.34 7.16
N GLN A 76 -8.94 17.39 7.69
CA GLN A 76 -9.24 17.14 9.09
C GLN A 76 -9.44 15.65 9.32
N PHE A 77 -8.36 14.95 9.67
CA PHE A 77 -8.40 13.52 9.99
C PHE A 77 -9.30 13.22 11.20
N ALA A 78 -10.03 12.10 11.15
CA ALA A 78 -10.83 11.58 12.25
C ALA A 78 -9.98 11.13 13.45
N VAL A 79 -8.79 10.60 13.14
CA VAL A 79 -7.74 10.23 14.12
C VAL A 79 -6.39 10.73 13.65
N PRO A 80 -5.43 11.03 14.55
CA PRO A 80 -4.08 11.40 14.14
C PRO A 80 -3.49 10.36 13.19
N PRO A 81 -3.02 10.75 11.99
CA PRO A 81 -2.47 9.80 11.05
C PRO A 81 -1.17 9.19 11.59
N GLY A 82 -0.98 7.88 11.43
CA GLY A 82 0.21 7.19 11.92
C GLY A 82 1.52 7.67 11.28
N LYS A 83 1.42 8.19 10.04
CA LYS A 83 2.53 8.86 9.36
C LYS A 83 2.03 9.94 8.41
N THR A 84 2.76 11.05 8.35
CA THR A 84 2.58 12.11 7.36
C THR A 84 3.88 12.38 6.60
N ALA A 85 3.78 13.17 5.53
CA ALA A 85 4.93 13.68 4.80
C ALA A 85 4.72 15.18 4.49
N PRO A 86 5.77 16.02 4.50
CA PRO A 86 5.66 17.42 4.07
C PRO A 86 5.22 17.54 2.61
N LYS A 87 4.50 18.61 2.27
CA LYS A 87 4.06 18.91 0.88
C LYS A 87 3.37 17.72 0.18
N SER A 88 2.66 16.90 0.96
CA SER A 88 1.99 15.69 0.48
C SER A 88 0.49 15.89 0.33
N PHE A 89 -0.17 14.89 -0.23
CA PHE A 89 -1.61 14.85 -0.41
C PHE A 89 -2.27 13.85 0.54
N ALA A 90 -3.53 14.12 0.87
CA ALA A 90 -4.35 13.29 1.73
C ALA A 90 -5.81 13.31 1.27
N GLY A 91 -6.59 12.37 1.79
CA GLY A 91 -8.03 12.33 1.58
C GLY A 91 -8.70 11.31 2.49
N LEU A 92 -9.95 11.58 2.82
CA LEU A 92 -10.79 10.69 3.61
C LEU A 92 -11.81 9.98 2.72
N PHE A 93 -12.13 8.75 3.09
CA PHE A 93 -13.16 7.92 2.47
C PHE A 93 -13.98 7.22 3.55
N THR A 94 -15.19 6.80 3.23
CA THR A 94 -16.01 5.96 4.12
C THR A 94 -16.10 4.54 3.60
N LEU A 95 -16.12 3.56 4.49
CA LEU A 95 -16.35 2.15 4.17
C LEU A 95 -17.38 1.60 5.16
N ALA A 96 -18.49 1.07 4.65
CA ALA A 96 -19.54 0.48 5.47
C ALA A 96 -19.56 -1.04 5.27
N LEU A 97 -19.52 -1.79 6.38
CA LEU A 97 -19.58 -3.25 6.42
C LEU A 97 -20.84 -3.71 7.14
N LYS A 98 -21.51 -4.71 6.58
CA LYS A 98 -22.65 -5.37 7.22
C LYS A 98 -22.21 -6.45 8.20
N ASP A 99 -21.18 -7.20 7.83
CA ASP A 99 -20.63 -8.32 8.56
C ASP A 99 -19.13 -8.07 8.83
N PRO A 100 -18.53 -8.69 9.87
CA PRO A 100 -17.09 -8.56 10.10
C PRO A 100 -16.30 -9.12 8.92
N ALA A 101 -15.25 -8.40 8.50
CA ALA A 101 -14.43 -8.81 7.37
C ALA A 101 -12.95 -8.41 7.54
N ARG A 102 -12.06 -9.23 6.98
CA ARG A 102 -10.66 -8.83 6.75
C ARG A 102 -10.60 -8.02 5.47
N VAL A 103 -10.36 -6.72 5.58
CA VAL A 103 -10.38 -5.79 4.43
C VAL A 103 -8.99 -5.28 4.11
N GLY A 104 -8.58 -5.42 2.86
CA GLY A 104 -7.37 -4.84 2.30
C GLY A 104 -7.69 -3.49 1.65
N ILE A 105 -6.95 -2.45 2.02
CA ILE A 105 -6.98 -1.14 1.37
C ILE A 105 -5.76 -1.05 0.45
N ALA A 106 -5.98 -1.18 -0.85
CA ALA A 106 -4.94 -1.10 -1.88
C ALA A 106 -4.81 0.30 -2.44
N LEU A 107 -3.57 0.78 -2.60
CA LEU A 107 -3.22 2.08 -3.17
C LEU A 107 -2.23 1.92 -4.34
N SER A 108 -2.37 2.75 -5.37
CA SER A 108 -1.39 2.83 -6.46
C SER A 108 -0.11 3.59 -6.09
N GLU A 109 -0.12 4.33 -4.99
CA GLU A 109 1.01 5.14 -4.53
C GLU A 109 1.43 4.76 -3.11
N GLY A 110 2.69 5.08 -2.78
CA GLY A 110 3.22 4.86 -1.43
C GLY A 110 2.70 5.90 -0.45
N ALA A 111 1.49 5.70 0.06
CA ALA A 111 0.90 6.54 1.12
C ALA A 111 0.69 5.74 2.41
N TRP A 112 0.36 6.44 3.48
CA TRP A 112 -0.09 5.86 4.74
C TRP A 112 -1.60 5.63 4.70
N VAL A 113 -2.06 4.53 5.32
CA VAL A 113 -3.48 4.20 5.46
C VAL A 113 -3.75 3.96 6.93
N ASP A 114 -4.68 4.73 7.48
CA ASP A 114 -5.29 4.46 8.78
C ASP A 114 -6.78 4.16 8.58
N VAL A 115 -7.36 3.34 9.45
CA VAL A 115 -8.82 3.14 9.51
C VAL A 115 -9.31 3.51 10.90
N ALA A 116 -10.43 4.22 10.98
CA ALA A 116 -11.05 4.61 12.24
C ALA A 116 -12.53 4.22 12.29
N THR A 117 -13.01 3.86 13.48
CA THR A 117 -14.44 3.76 13.81
C THR A 117 -14.76 4.91 14.75
N GLY A 118 -15.51 5.91 14.26
CA GLY A 118 -15.67 7.17 14.97
C GLY A 118 -14.32 7.85 15.20
N ALA A 119 -13.98 8.10 16.46
CA ALA A 119 -12.72 8.71 16.88
C ALA A 119 -11.65 7.69 17.33
N SER A 120 -11.87 6.40 17.11
CA SER A 120 -10.96 5.33 17.52
C SER A 120 -10.23 4.74 16.31
N ALA A 121 -8.90 4.77 16.34
CA ALA A 121 -8.06 4.15 15.32
C ALA A 121 -8.09 2.61 15.47
N LEU A 122 -8.15 1.91 14.35
CA LEU A 122 -8.01 0.45 14.29
C LEU A 122 -6.60 0.09 13.82
N SER A 123 -5.99 -0.90 14.48
CA SER A 123 -4.67 -1.40 14.10
C SER A 123 -4.75 -2.21 12.80
N SER A 124 -3.78 -1.99 11.90
CA SER A 124 -3.56 -2.89 10.77
C SER A 124 -3.06 -4.24 11.25
N VAL A 125 -3.51 -5.32 10.63
CA VAL A 125 -3.08 -6.69 10.93
C VAL A 125 -1.98 -7.19 9.99
N ASP A 126 -1.85 -6.58 8.81
CA ASP A 126 -0.79 -6.89 7.84
C ASP A 126 -0.60 -5.74 6.83
N HIS A 127 0.54 -5.68 6.15
CA HIS A 127 0.77 -4.76 5.04
C HIS A 127 1.84 -5.28 4.08
N GLY A 128 1.73 -4.92 2.80
CA GLY A 128 2.67 -5.36 1.78
C GLY A 128 2.52 -4.64 0.46
N HIS A 129 3.25 -5.14 -0.54
CA HIS A 129 3.06 -4.76 -1.94
C HIS A 129 1.92 -5.59 -2.55
N GLY A 130 1.32 -5.09 -3.64
CA GLY A 130 0.43 -5.93 -4.43
C GLY A 130 1.20 -6.90 -5.32
N PRO A 131 0.48 -7.76 -6.07
CA PRO A 131 1.11 -8.66 -7.02
C PRO A 131 2.00 -7.92 -8.00
N ASP A 132 3.07 -8.57 -8.47
CA ASP A 132 3.93 -8.00 -9.50
C ASP A 132 3.12 -7.59 -10.73
N CYS A 133 3.53 -6.50 -11.37
CA CYS A 133 2.87 -5.94 -12.57
C CYS A 133 1.42 -5.45 -12.36
N SER A 134 0.89 -5.43 -11.13
CA SER A 134 -0.48 -4.98 -10.84
C SER A 134 -0.69 -3.46 -10.84
N GLY A 135 0.38 -2.70 -10.61
CA GLY A 135 0.29 -1.27 -10.30
C GLY A 135 -0.28 -0.97 -8.89
N ILE A 136 -0.51 -1.97 -8.05
CA ILE A 136 -0.80 -1.79 -6.62
C ILE A 136 0.54 -1.62 -5.90
N ARG A 137 0.81 -0.40 -5.44
CA ARG A 137 2.05 -0.11 -4.72
C ARG A 137 2.00 -0.59 -3.27
N LYS A 138 0.84 -0.50 -2.61
CA LYS A 138 0.70 -0.83 -1.19
C LYS A 138 -0.67 -1.41 -0.90
N ILE A 139 -0.72 -2.39 -0.01
CA ILE A 139 -1.92 -2.93 0.59
C ILE A 139 -1.74 -2.87 2.11
N VAL A 140 -2.77 -2.42 2.82
CA VAL A 140 -2.84 -2.50 4.29
C VAL A 140 -4.11 -3.24 4.67
N TRP A 141 -3.97 -4.27 5.50
CA TRP A 141 -5.06 -5.14 5.92
C TRP A 141 -5.54 -4.79 7.32
N PHE A 142 -6.85 -4.83 7.52
CA PHE A 142 -7.52 -4.59 8.80
C PHE A 142 -8.57 -5.67 9.02
N ASP A 143 -8.72 -6.12 10.27
CA ASP A 143 -9.91 -6.87 10.69
C ASP A 143 -10.97 -5.86 11.15
N LEU A 144 -11.99 -5.65 10.31
CA LEU A 144 -13.00 -4.63 10.53
C LEU A 144 -14.30 -5.25 11.06
N PRO A 145 -14.87 -4.72 12.17
CA PRO A 145 -16.18 -5.14 12.63
C PRO A 145 -17.28 -4.59 11.70
N PRO A 146 -18.55 -5.04 11.85
CA PRO A 146 -19.68 -4.37 11.22
C PRO A 146 -19.75 -2.89 11.60
N GLY A 147 -20.17 -2.05 10.67
CA GLY A 147 -20.38 -0.62 10.90
C GLY A 147 -19.79 0.28 9.83
N LEU A 148 -19.74 1.57 10.15
CA LEU A 148 -19.17 2.62 9.30
C LEU A 148 -17.77 2.99 9.78
N HIS A 149 -16.82 2.89 8.86
CA HIS A 149 -15.42 3.23 9.10
C HIS A 149 -15.00 4.41 8.22
N THR A 150 -14.05 5.19 8.73
CA THR A 150 -13.32 6.18 7.95
C THR A 150 -11.98 5.59 7.54
N VAL A 151 -11.71 5.57 6.25
CA VAL A 151 -10.38 5.25 5.68
C VAL A 151 -9.65 6.55 5.43
N GLN A 152 -8.47 6.71 6.02
CA GLN A 152 -7.65 7.91 5.90
C GLN A 152 -6.41 7.61 5.07
N VAL A 153 -6.23 8.35 3.97
CA VAL A 153 -4.99 8.33 3.20
C VAL A 153 -4.18 9.56 3.59
N ALA A 154 -2.94 9.39 4.02
CA ALA A 154 -2.03 10.48 4.37
C ALA A 154 -0.66 10.30 3.71
N GLY A 155 0.04 11.40 3.45
CA GLY A 155 1.42 11.34 2.96
C GLY A 155 1.56 10.86 1.52
N SER A 156 0.51 10.95 0.69
CA SER A 156 0.62 10.56 -0.73
C SER A 156 1.56 11.52 -1.48
N PRO A 157 2.52 11.02 -2.28
CA PRO A 157 3.37 11.88 -3.10
C PRO A 157 2.64 12.45 -4.32
N LYS A 158 1.49 11.88 -4.71
CA LYS A 158 0.68 12.34 -5.85
C LYS A 158 -0.71 12.79 -5.41
N SER A 159 -1.24 13.78 -6.12
CA SER A 159 -2.59 14.31 -5.93
C SER A 159 -3.68 13.43 -6.53
N VAL A 160 -3.33 12.45 -7.35
CA VAL A 160 -4.29 11.49 -7.93
C VAL A 160 -3.75 10.09 -7.66
N ILE A 161 -4.58 9.24 -7.04
CA ILE A 161 -4.24 7.86 -6.73
C ILE A 161 -5.38 6.93 -7.13
N ARG A 162 -5.09 5.66 -7.39
CA ARG A 162 -6.14 4.63 -7.34
C ARG A 162 -6.20 4.07 -5.92
N ILE A 163 -7.43 3.91 -5.41
CA ILE A 163 -7.72 3.25 -4.14
C ILE A 163 -8.83 2.21 -4.34
N MET A 164 -8.70 1.07 -3.67
CA MET A 164 -9.75 0.05 -3.60
C MET A 164 -9.75 -0.60 -2.23
N ALA A 165 -10.93 -0.76 -1.63
CA ALA A 165 -11.14 -1.63 -0.49
C ALA A 165 -11.61 -2.99 -1.02
N ALA A 166 -11.04 -4.09 -0.52
CA ALA A 166 -11.44 -5.44 -0.94
C ALA A 166 -11.50 -6.38 0.27
N ASP A 167 -12.54 -7.19 0.34
CA ASP A 167 -12.63 -8.28 1.31
C ASP A 167 -11.64 -9.37 0.92
N ALA A 168 -10.85 -9.88 1.87
CA ALA A 168 -9.92 -11.00 1.64
C ALA A 168 -10.64 -12.27 1.11
N ARG A 169 -11.93 -12.40 1.38
CA ARG A 169 -12.79 -13.50 0.93
C ARG A 169 -13.65 -13.14 -0.29
N ALA A 170 -13.36 -12.05 -0.99
CA ALA A 170 -14.14 -11.66 -2.17
C ALA A 170 -14.27 -12.84 -3.15
N ASN A 171 -15.51 -13.14 -3.53
CA ASN A 171 -15.89 -14.23 -4.44
C ASN A 171 -15.40 -15.63 -4.02
N GLN A 172 -14.98 -15.82 -2.76
CA GLN A 172 -14.71 -17.16 -2.22
C GLN A 172 -16.01 -17.81 -1.74
N PRO A 173 -16.18 -19.13 -1.92
CA PRO A 173 -17.28 -19.85 -1.30
C PRO A 173 -17.21 -19.66 0.22
N ASN A 174 -18.34 -19.34 0.85
CA ASN A 174 -18.39 -19.27 2.30
C ASN A 174 -18.01 -20.65 2.87
N PRO A 175 -17.06 -20.76 3.81
CA PRO A 175 -16.80 -22.03 4.47
C PRO A 175 -18.10 -22.50 5.13
N ARG A 176 -18.53 -23.71 4.76
CA ARG A 176 -19.71 -24.38 5.32
C ARG A 176 -19.51 -24.68 6.80
#